data_AF-A0A094AXH9-F1
#
_entry.id   AF-A0A094AXH9-F1
#
_cell.length_a   1.000
_cell.length_b   1.000
_cell.length_c   1.000
_cell.angle_alpha   90.00
_cell.angle_beta   90.00
_cell.angle_gamma   90.00
#
_symmetry.space_group_name_H-M   'P 1'
#
loop_
_entity.id
_entity.type
_entity.pdbx_description
1 polymer ?
#
loop_
_entity_poly.entity_id
_entity_poly.type
_entity_poly.pdbx_seq_one_letter_code
_entity_poly.pdbx_strand_id
1 'polypeptide(L)'
;MAAETSQIQSGSSSVAPISSANMSPALVESSSVPEHGEPSRQYRVMHASRHRDYLLHMSTPTSKSVITHYVSNNNAIGKPAVKLREGDSKEGRLVGVAIFVPLSNNIDIGLGDDPENLSGTAWERLENLSATANTYRLKVGLGDSSRAVLWKRTHSPDGSVEASIFSKMSMQHLKLVDEATGKLLATYTNHTGLSWKNKGTIRIWDDTGDEAWVQTMLLTALAIIERNARM
;
A
#
# COMPACT_ATOMS: atom_id res chain seq x y z
N MET A 1 63.80 -25.75 -5.11
CA MET A 1 64.42 -25.65 -6.45
C MET A 1 63.75 -26.71 -7.31
N ALA A 2 63.06 -26.29 -8.39
CA ALA A 2 62.52 -27.04 -9.54
C ALA A 2 61.46 -28.15 -9.26
N ALA A 3 60.21 -28.05 -9.73
CA ALA A 3 59.71 -28.24 -11.12
C ALA A 3 59.76 -29.75 -11.51
N GLU A 4 58.86 -30.40 -12.25
CA GLU A 4 57.55 -30.13 -12.87
C GLU A 4 57.12 -31.47 -13.55
N THR A 5 55.81 -31.73 -13.62
CA THR A 5 55.05 -32.33 -14.75
C THR A 5 55.16 -33.80 -15.24
N SER A 6 53.95 -34.31 -15.60
CA SER A 6 53.56 -35.29 -16.66
C SER A 6 53.50 -36.80 -16.32
N GLN A 7 52.31 -37.44 -16.30
CA GLN A 7 51.50 -38.03 -17.42
C GLN A 7 52.13 -39.32 -18.01
N ILE A 8 51.49 -40.47 -18.36
CA ILE A 8 50.11 -40.91 -18.67
C ILE A 8 50.09 -42.48 -18.81
N GLN A 9 48.90 -43.13 -18.69
CA GLN A 9 48.45 -44.48 -19.21
C GLN A 9 49.04 -45.79 -18.62
N SER A 10 48.33 -46.94 -18.54
CA SER A 10 47.07 -47.43 -19.12
C SER A 10 46.59 -48.72 -18.42
N GLY A 11 45.29 -48.99 -18.49
CA GLY A 11 44.64 -50.30 -18.25
C GLY A 11 43.12 -50.09 -18.31
N SER A 12 42.45 -50.29 -19.46
CA SER A 12 41.83 -51.55 -19.91
C SER A 12 40.99 -52.21 -18.81
N SER A 13 39.72 -52.60 -18.95
CA SER A 13 38.65 -52.50 -19.95
C SER A 13 37.38 -53.04 -19.25
N SER A 14 36.17 -52.66 -19.69
CA SER A 14 34.95 -53.50 -19.76
C SER A 14 33.65 -52.67 -19.66
N VAL A 15 33.09 -52.35 -20.83
CA VAL A 15 31.70 -52.53 -21.29
C VAL A 15 30.72 -53.13 -20.24
N ALA A 16 29.47 -52.70 -19.99
CA ALA A 16 28.55 -51.65 -20.46
C ALA A 16 27.35 -51.52 -19.45
N PRO A 17 26.12 -51.15 -19.86
CA PRO A 17 25.48 -49.84 -19.70
C PRO A 17 24.44 -49.81 -18.57
N ILE A 18 24.27 -48.69 -17.86
CA ILE A 18 23.13 -48.55 -16.96
C ILE A 18 22.58 -47.12 -16.95
N SER A 19 21.43 -47.00 -17.62
CA SER A 19 20.25 -46.21 -17.27
C SER A 19 20.45 -44.76 -16.82
N SER A 20 20.15 -43.84 -17.74
CA SER A 20 19.82 -42.45 -17.44
C SER A 20 18.55 -42.40 -16.58
N ALA A 21 18.72 -42.34 -15.25
CA ALA A 21 17.66 -41.99 -14.34
C ALA A 21 17.41 -40.48 -14.44
N ASN A 22 16.42 -40.14 -15.27
CA ASN A 22 15.86 -38.81 -15.44
C ASN A 22 15.15 -38.41 -14.13
N MET A 23 15.86 -37.81 -13.17
CA MET A 23 15.23 -37.20 -11.99
C MET A 23 14.48 -35.94 -12.45
N SER A 24 13.16 -36.09 -12.62
CA SER A 24 12.24 -34.95 -12.62
C SER A 24 12.41 -34.20 -11.30
N PRO A 25 12.67 -32.89 -11.29
CA PRO A 25 12.49 -32.12 -10.08
C PRO A 25 11.00 -32.10 -9.77
N ALA A 26 10.64 -32.58 -8.58
CA ALA A 26 9.30 -32.48 -8.05
C ALA A 26 8.80 -31.04 -8.19
N LEU A 27 7.66 -30.89 -8.86
CA LEU A 27 6.93 -29.65 -9.01
C LEU A 27 6.71 -29.10 -7.59
N VAL A 28 7.43 -28.05 -7.24
CA VAL A 28 7.16 -27.27 -6.04
C VAL A 28 5.72 -26.83 -6.16
N GLU A 29 4.88 -27.32 -5.26
CA GLU A 29 3.47 -27.01 -5.17
C GLU A 29 3.36 -25.48 -5.11
N SER A 30 2.96 -24.92 -6.24
CA SER A 30 2.68 -23.50 -6.39
C SER A 30 1.55 -23.21 -5.43
N SER A 31 1.88 -22.65 -4.27
CA SER A 31 0.92 -22.04 -3.35
C SER A 31 0.13 -21.04 -4.17
N SER A 32 -1.06 -21.44 -4.61
CA SER A 32 -1.94 -20.63 -5.42
C SER A 32 -2.22 -19.34 -4.68
N VAL A 33 -1.81 -18.25 -5.31
CA VAL A 33 -2.16 -16.88 -4.93
C VAL A 33 -3.68 -16.84 -4.86
N PRO A 34 -4.30 -16.29 -3.79
CA PRO A 34 -5.72 -16.00 -3.85
C PRO A 34 -5.92 -15.00 -4.99
N GLU A 35 -6.57 -15.43 -6.08
CA GLU A 35 -7.05 -14.54 -7.13
C GLU A 35 -7.99 -13.54 -6.45
N HIS A 36 -7.45 -12.39 -6.07
CA HIS A 36 -8.28 -11.27 -5.70
C HIS A 36 -8.94 -10.80 -7.00
N GLY A 37 -10.28 -10.86 -7.05
CA GLY A 37 -11.05 -10.34 -8.19
C GLY A 37 -10.70 -8.88 -8.51
N GLU A 38 -11.28 -8.32 -9.57
CA GLU A 38 -10.98 -6.93 -9.91
C GLU A 38 -11.33 -5.97 -8.77
N PRO A 39 -10.49 -4.93 -8.53
CA PRO A 39 -10.81 -3.93 -7.53
C PRO A 39 -12.07 -3.17 -7.94
N SER A 40 -12.98 -3.00 -7.00
CA SER A 40 -14.22 -2.24 -7.19
C SER A 40 -13.94 -0.78 -7.53
N ARG A 41 -12.89 -0.19 -6.94
CA ARG A 41 -12.45 1.17 -7.23
C ARG A 41 -10.93 1.29 -7.29
N GLN A 42 -10.45 2.14 -8.19
CA GLN A 42 -9.04 2.49 -8.29
C GLN A 42 -8.87 4.00 -8.30
N TYR A 43 -7.93 4.51 -7.50
CA TYR A 43 -7.60 5.93 -7.40
C TYR A 43 -6.13 6.14 -7.76
N ARG A 44 -5.85 6.89 -8.83
CA ARG A 44 -4.50 7.38 -9.10
C ARG A 44 -4.24 8.64 -8.29
N VAL A 45 -3.13 8.67 -7.58
CA VAL A 45 -2.70 9.81 -6.76
C VAL A 45 -1.80 10.70 -7.61
N MET A 46 -2.37 11.75 -8.19
CA MET A 46 -1.68 12.66 -9.10
C MET A 46 -1.25 13.92 -8.35
N HIS A 47 -0.09 14.50 -8.68
CA HIS A 47 0.26 15.83 -8.15
C HIS A 47 -0.69 16.90 -8.69
N ALA A 48 -1.20 17.74 -7.80
CA ALA A 48 -1.88 18.97 -8.18
C ALA A 48 -0.87 20.03 -8.67
N SER A 49 -1.37 21.15 -9.19
CA SER A 49 -0.53 22.28 -9.65
C SER A 49 0.39 22.86 -8.57
N ARG A 50 0.04 22.68 -7.28
CA ARG A 50 0.95 22.90 -6.15
C ARG A 50 1.70 21.62 -5.81
N HIS A 51 3.03 21.69 -5.76
CA HIS A 51 3.94 20.54 -5.67
C HIS A 51 3.69 19.52 -4.54
N ARG A 52 2.94 19.87 -3.50
CA ARG A 52 2.65 18.98 -2.35
C ARG A 52 1.22 18.47 -2.30
N ASP A 53 0.30 19.07 -3.03
CA ASP A 53 -1.11 18.69 -2.99
C ASP A 53 -1.38 17.59 -4.03
N TYR A 54 -2.39 16.76 -3.83
CA TYR A 54 -2.76 15.67 -4.75
C TYR A 54 -4.19 15.79 -5.27
N LEU A 55 -4.42 15.23 -6.45
CA LEU A 55 -5.73 14.96 -7.05
C LEU A 55 -5.93 13.45 -7.12
N LEU A 56 -7.09 12.99 -6.66
CA LEU A 56 -7.46 11.58 -6.75
C LEU A 56 -8.34 11.34 -7.97
N HIS A 57 -7.75 10.67 -8.95
CA HIS A 57 -8.40 10.26 -10.17
C HIS A 57 -8.98 8.85 -10.00
N MET A 58 -10.29 8.78 -9.79
CA MET A 58 -11.05 7.55 -9.57
C MET A 58 -11.46 6.92 -10.90
N SER A 59 -11.38 5.61 -10.99
CA SER A 59 -11.96 4.79 -12.06
C SER A 59 -12.54 3.51 -11.46
N THR A 60 -13.66 3.04 -11.99
CA THR A 60 -14.21 1.69 -11.75
C THR A 60 -13.89 0.79 -12.96
N PRO A 61 -14.11 -0.53 -12.88
CA PRO A 61 -13.94 -1.42 -14.04
C PRO A 61 -14.74 -0.99 -15.28
N THR A 62 -15.85 -0.28 -15.08
CA THR A 62 -16.80 0.11 -16.14
C THR A 62 -16.71 1.59 -16.53
N SER A 63 -15.97 2.43 -15.80
CA SER A 63 -16.00 3.89 -15.98
C SER A 63 -14.64 4.50 -16.31
N LYS A 64 -14.67 5.60 -17.05
CA LYS A 64 -13.47 6.41 -17.32
C LYS A 64 -13.02 7.12 -16.04
N SER A 65 -11.73 7.45 -16.02
CA SER A 65 -11.13 8.19 -14.91
C SER A 65 -11.75 9.58 -14.73
N VAL A 66 -12.21 9.90 -13.52
CA VAL A 66 -12.72 11.21 -13.10
C VAL A 66 -12.04 11.68 -11.82
N ILE A 67 -11.87 13.00 -11.66
CA ILE A 67 -11.35 13.56 -10.41
C ILE A 67 -12.48 13.55 -9.38
N THR A 68 -12.22 12.98 -8.20
CA THR A 68 -13.22 12.88 -7.13
C THR A 68 -12.82 13.61 -5.86
N HIS A 69 -11.52 13.72 -5.60
CA HIS A 69 -11.04 14.32 -4.37
C HIS A 69 -9.77 15.15 -4.58
N TYR A 70 -9.65 16.16 -3.73
CA TYR A 70 -8.49 17.02 -3.56
C TYR A 70 -7.84 16.74 -2.21
N VAL A 71 -6.52 16.57 -2.20
CA VAL A 71 -5.74 16.30 -0.99
C VAL A 71 -4.77 17.44 -0.76
N SER A 72 -4.92 18.15 0.36
CA SER A 72 -3.94 19.17 0.75
C SER A 72 -2.99 18.63 1.81
N ASN A 73 -1.69 18.88 1.65
CA ASN A 73 -0.67 18.47 2.61
C ASN A 73 0.01 19.69 3.25
N ASN A 74 0.14 19.66 4.58
CA ASN A 74 0.69 20.76 5.36
C ASN A 74 1.77 20.26 6.34
N ASN A 75 2.88 20.98 6.45
CA ASN A 75 4.00 20.65 7.34
C ASN A 75 3.99 21.48 8.63
N ALA A 76 3.01 22.37 8.81
CA ALA A 76 2.91 23.18 10.01
C ALA A 76 2.58 22.31 11.24
N ILE A 77 3.35 22.50 12.32
CA ILE A 77 3.12 21.88 13.61
C ILE A 77 1.76 22.32 14.15
N GLY A 78 0.99 21.38 14.73
CA GLY A 78 -0.32 21.66 15.32
C GLY A 78 -1.45 21.92 14.31
N LYS A 79 -1.19 21.77 13.00
CA LYS A 79 -2.22 21.81 11.96
C LYS A 79 -2.43 20.41 11.38
N PRO A 80 -3.63 20.13 10.82
CA PRO A 80 -3.84 18.94 9.99
C PRO A 80 -2.75 18.78 8.94
N ALA A 81 -2.07 17.65 9.00
CA ALA A 81 -0.98 17.29 8.10
C ALA A 81 -1.50 16.90 6.71
N VAL A 82 -2.66 16.24 6.68
CA VAL A 82 -3.40 15.88 5.46
C VAL A 82 -4.84 16.32 5.63
N LYS A 83 -5.44 16.88 4.57
CA LYS A 83 -6.88 17.13 4.48
C LYS A 83 -7.43 16.53 3.19
N LEU A 84 -8.52 15.78 3.30
CA LEU A 84 -9.23 15.17 2.18
C LEU A 84 -10.51 15.97 1.91
N ARG A 85 -10.67 16.43 0.67
CA ARG A 85 -11.82 17.19 0.20
C ARG A 85 -12.45 16.53 -1.00
N GLU A 86 -13.75 16.65 -1.16
CA GLU A 86 -14.43 16.25 -2.39
C GLU A 86 -14.18 17.25 -3.52
N GLY A 87 -14.19 16.77 -4.77
CA GLY A 87 -13.94 17.59 -5.96
C GLY A 87 -12.46 17.75 -6.29
N ASP A 88 -12.13 18.77 -7.07
CA ASP A 88 -10.80 18.97 -7.66
C ASP A 88 -10.02 20.15 -7.07
N SER A 89 -10.55 20.78 -6.02
CA SER A 89 -10.02 22.03 -5.48
C SER A 89 -10.12 22.14 -3.96
N LYS A 90 -9.52 23.22 -3.42
CA LYS A 90 -9.52 23.53 -1.98
C LYS A 90 -10.86 23.97 -1.43
N GLU A 91 -11.76 24.40 -2.31
CA GLU A 91 -13.12 24.84 -1.96
C GLU A 91 -14.08 23.66 -1.79
N GLY A 92 -13.63 22.45 -2.12
CA GLY A 92 -14.36 21.22 -1.91
C GLY A 92 -14.74 20.98 -0.45
N ARG A 93 -15.89 20.30 -0.25
CA ARG A 93 -16.35 19.90 1.09
C ARG A 93 -15.26 19.08 1.76
N LEU A 94 -14.87 19.49 2.96
CA LEU A 94 -13.89 18.77 3.76
C LEU A 94 -14.55 17.52 4.35
N VAL A 95 -14.00 16.36 4.06
CA VAL A 95 -14.55 15.06 4.51
C VAL A 95 -13.68 14.40 5.59
N GLY A 96 -12.42 14.81 5.71
CA GLY A 96 -11.59 14.35 6.81
C GLY A 96 -10.21 14.97 6.86
N VAL A 97 -9.58 14.82 8.01
CA VAL A 97 -8.25 15.33 8.32
C VAL A 97 -7.39 14.29 9.03
N ALA A 98 -6.07 14.40 8.85
CA ALA A 98 -5.11 13.62 9.61
C ALA A 98 -4.11 14.54 10.32
N ILE A 99 -3.87 14.30 11.61
CA ILE A 99 -2.88 15.01 12.43
C ILE A 99 -1.80 14.03 12.84
N PHE A 100 -0.53 14.43 12.68
CA PHE A 100 0.59 13.63 13.17
C PHE A 100 0.81 13.93 14.65
N VAL A 101 0.64 12.91 15.48
CA VAL A 101 0.84 13.02 16.92
C VAL A 101 2.33 13.28 17.19
N PRO A 102 2.69 14.37 17.88
CA PRO A 102 4.08 14.70 18.20
C PRO A 102 4.76 13.56 18.98
N LEU A 103 6.07 13.38 18.73
CA LEU A 103 6.94 12.44 19.45
C LEU A 103 6.52 10.95 19.40
N SER A 104 5.56 10.59 18.55
CA SER A 104 5.18 9.21 18.28
C SER A 104 5.18 8.96 16.77
N ASN A 105 4.80 7.76 16.34
CA ASN A 105 4.43 7.48 14.95
C ASN A 105 2.91 7.38 14.74
N ASN A 106 2.10 7.73 15.74
CA ASN A 106 0.63 7.62 15.68
C ASN A 106 0.01 8.77 14.88
N ILE A 107 -1.05 8.49 14.13
CA ILE A 107 -1.79 9.49 13.37
C ILE A 107 -3.21 9.55 13.92
N ASP A 108 -3.69 10.75 14.19
CA ASP A 108 -5.09 10.97 14.58
C ASP A 108 -5.90 11.34 13.34
N ILE A 109 -7.01 10.64 13.15
CA ILE A 109 -7.89 10.75 11.99
C ILE A 109 -9.20 11.37 12.47
N GLY A 110 -9.55 12.52 11.90
CA GLY A 110 -10.81 13.21 12.15
C GLY A 110 -11.71 13.07 10.93
N LEU A 111 -12.90 12.50 11.12
CA LEU A 111 -13.92 12.32 10.09
C LEU A 111 -15.22 13.02 10.55
N GLY A 112 -16.08 13.38 9.59
CA GLY A 112 -17.41 13.94 9.87
C GLY A 112 -17.68 15.26 9.15
N ASP A 113 -18.73 15.96 9.60
CA ASP A 113 -19.27 17.14 8.92
C ASP A 113 -18.40 18.40 9.07
N ASP A 114 -17.68 18.52 10.20
CA ASP A 114 -16.72 19.58 10.44
C ASP A 114 -15.43 19.03 11.08
N PRO A 115 -14.56 18.41 10.27
CA PRO A 115 -13.33 17.81 10.77
C PRO A 115 -12.22 18.85 11.00
N GLU A 116 -12.48 20.15 10.74
CA GLU A 116 -11.57 21.25 11.09
C GLU A 116 -11.80 21.78 12.50
N ASN A 117 -13.01 21.61 13.05
CA ASN A 117 -13.30 21.86 14.44
C ASN A 117 -12.73 20.77 15.36
N LEU A 118 -11.44 20.90 15.67
CA LEU A 118 -10.67 19.92 16.44
C LEU A 118 -11.29 19.51 17.78
N SER A 119 -12.16 20.35 18.37
CA SER A 119 -12.84 20.07 19.64
C SER A 119 -14.15 19.31 19.48
N GLY A 120 -14.81 19.41 18.33
CA GLY A 120 -16.11 18.77 18.05
C GLY A 120 -16.00 17.51 17.20
N THR A 121 -14.87 17.27 16.54
CA THR A 121 -14.63 16.10 15.70
C THR A 121 -14.42 14.83 16.54
N ALA A 122 -15.05 13.73 16.14
CA ALA A 122 -14.73 12.41 16.66
C ALA A 122 -13.38 11.94 16.08
N TRP A 123 -12.44 11.59 16.96
CA TRP A 123 -11.09 11.20 16.56
C TRP A 123 -10.91 9.69 16.66
N GLU A 124 -10.53 9.08 15.54
CA GLU A 124 -10.03 7.71 15.52
C GLU A 124 -8.49 7.73 15.45
N ARG A 125 -7.84 6.84 16.21
CA ARG A 125 -6.38 6.76 16.20
C ARG A 125 -5.92 5.64 15.27
N LEU A 126 -5.09 6.03 14.30
CA LEU A 126 -4.28 5.12 13.51
C LEU A 126 -2.97 4.86 14.30
N GLU A 127 -3.02 3.81 15.12
CA GLU A 127 -1.96 3.41 16.04
C GLU A 127 -0.81 2.75 15.30
N ASN A 128 0.41 3.20 15.57
CA ASN A 128 1.58 2.53 15.05
C ASN A 128 1.97 1.36 15.96
N LEU A 129 1.96 0.15 15.41
CA LEU A 129 2.28 -1.07 16.16
C LEU A 129 3.76 -1.48 16.05
N SER A 130 4.61 -0.67 15.42
CA SER A 130 5.97 -1.06 15.05
C SER A 130 6.97 0.07 15.24
N ALA A 131 8.15 -0.23 15.82
CA ALA A 131 9.20 0.78 15.99
C ALA A 131 9.63 1.43 14.65
N THR A 132 9.57 0.66 13.55
CA THR A 132 9.96 1.08 12.20
C THR A 132 8.80 1.62 11.35
N ALA A 133 7.62 1.85 11.95
CA ALA A 133 6.43 2.34 11.25
C ALA A 133 5.98 1.51 10.02
N ASN A 134 6.12 0.19 10.13
CA ASN A 134 5.72 -0.78 9.12
C ASN A 134 4.29 -1.29 9.28
N THR A 135 3.67 -1.11 10.45
CA THR A 135 2.29 -1.56 10.70
C THR A 135 1.52 -0.51 11.48
N TYR A 136 0.36 -0.16 10.94
CA TYR A 136 -0.61 0.70 11.60
C TYR A 136 -1.93 -0.02 11.77
N ARG A 137 -2.58 0.18 12.91
CA ARG A 137 -3.87 -0.38 13.25
C ARG A 137 -4.88 0.74 13.41
N LEU A 138 -6.04 0.56 12.79
CA LEU A 138 -7.20 1.44 12.95
C LEU A 138 -8.37 0.61 13.43
N LYS A 139 -9.07 1.11 14.44
CA LYS A 139 -10.36 0.57 14.89
C LYS A 139 -11.44 1.56 14.48
N VAL A 140 -12.27 1.15 13.53
CA VAL A 140 -13.34 1.98 12.95
C VAL A 140 -14.69 1.56 13.53
N GLY A 141 -15.52 2.53 13.89
CA GLY A 141 -16.91 2.29 14.26
C GLY A 141 -17.79 2.09 13.01
N LEU A 142 -18.52 0.97 12.95
CA LEU A 142 -19.56 0.72 11.94
C LEU A 142 -20.89 0.51 12.67
N GLY A 143 -21.56 1.62 13.03
CA GLY A 143 -22.79 1.61 13.82
C GLY A 143 -22.56 0.96 15.20
N ASP A 144 -23.33 -0.10 15.50
CA ASP A 144 -23.22 -0.85 16.76
C ASP A 144 -22.02 -1.82 16.79
N SER A 145 -21.30 -1.95 15.67
CA SER A 145 -20.14 -2.84 15.54
C SER A 145 -18.86 -2.04 15.39
N SER A 146 -17.72 -2.66 15.71
CA SER A 146 -16.40 -2.08 15.43
C SER A 146 -15.57 -3.04 14.63
N ARG A 147 -14.87 -2.52 13.62
CA ARG A 147 -13.97 -3.29 12.77
C ARG A 147 -12.53 -2.81 12.98
N ALA A 148 -11.61 -3.73 13.17
CA ALA A 148 -10.20 -3.41 13.21
C ALA A 148 -9.52 -3.82 11.90
N VAL A 149 -8.68 -2.92 11.39
CA VAL A 149 -7.94 -3.11 10.14
C VAL A 149 -6.49 -2.75 10.32
N LEU A 150 -5.62 -3.41 9.54
CA LEU A 150 -4.18 -3.25 9.61
C LEU A 150 -3.63 -2.77 8.27
N TRP A 151 -3.06 -1.57 8.26
CA TRP A 151 -2.18 -1.13 7.20
C TRP A 151 -0.79 -1.71 7.42
N LYS A 152 -0.31 -2.53 6.50
CA LYS A 152 1.00 -3.18 6.54
C LYS A 152 1.83 -2.75 5.35
N ARG A 153 3.08 -2.37 5.61
CA ARG A 153 4.10 -2.17 4.59
C ARG A 153 4.36 -3.49 3.86
N THR A 154 4.55 -3.43 2.55
CA THR A 154 4.76 -4.63 1.72
C THR A 154 5.70 -4.34 0.55
N HIS A 155 6.35 -5.39 0.03
CA HIS A 155 7.13 -5.36 -1.21
C HIS A 155 6.35 -5.91 -2.42
N SER A 156 5.17 -6.49 -2.16
CA SER A 156 4.24 -7.01 -3.15
C SER A 156 2.83 -6.60 -2.73
N PRO A 157 2.32 -5.45 -3.21
CA PRO A 157 1.00 -4.96 -2.84
C PRO A 157 -0.14 -5.83 -3.39
N ASP A 158 0.03 -6.39 -4.58
CA ASP A 158 -0.94 -7.21 -5.30
C ASP A 158 -0.71 -8.72 -5.15
N GLY A 159 0.28 -9.13 -4.35
CA GLY A 159 0.67 -10.54 -4.25
C GLY A 159 1.34 -11.09 -5.51
N SER A 160 1.53 -10.25 -6.54
CA SER A 160 2.14 -10.65 -7.80
C SER A 160 3.65 -10.80 -7.64
N VAL A 161 4.17 -11.93 -8.13
CA VAL A 161 5.61 -12.20 -8.26
C VAL A 161 6.21 -11.31 -9.36
N GLU A 162 5.40 -10.75 -10.26
CA GLU A 162 5.78 -9.87 -11.38
C GLU A 162 5.86 -8.39 -11.02
N ALA A 163 5.87 -8.03 -9.74
CA ALA A 163 6.26 -6.68 -9.38
C ALA A 163 7.67 -6.39 -9.95
N SER A 164 7.78 -5.37 -10.81
CA SER A 164 9.06 -4.89 -11.34
C SER A 164 10.10 -4.80 -10.22
N ILE A 165 11.36 -5.10 -10.50
CA ILE A 165 12.46 -5.02 -9.52
C ILE A 165 12.47 -3.70 -8.74
N PHE A 166 12.06 -2.59 -9.38
CA PHE A 166 11.91 -1.28 -8.75
C PHE A 166 10.74 -1.20 -7.75
N SER A 167 9.64 -1.90 -8.02
CA SER A 167 8.51 -2.07 -7.10
C SER A 167 8.91 -2.92 -5.89
N LYS A 168 9.65 -4.01 -6.10
CA LYS A 168 10.15 -4.86 -5.00
C LYS A 168 11.13 -4.12 -4.07
N MET A 169 11.91 -3.18 -4.60
CA MET A 169 12.82 -2.34 -3.79
C MET A 169 12.13 -1.16 -3.11
N SER A 170 10.97 -0.72 -3.61
CA SER A 170 10.21 0.34 -2.98
C SER A 170 9.65 -0.19 -1.67
N MET A 171 10.21 0.28 -0.56
CA MET A 171 9.65 -0.03 0.74
C MET A 171 8.29 0.67 0.94
N GLN A 172 7.75 1.48 0.02
CA GLN A 172 6.62 2.38 0.33
C GLN A 172 5.24 1.84 -0.07
N HIS A 173 5.12 0.58 -0.50
CA HIS A 173 3.80 -0.01 -0.76
C HIS A 173 3.10 -0.37 0.56
N LEU A 174 1.77 -0.29 0.53
CA LEU A 174 0.91 -0.63 1.67
C LEU A 174 -0.17 -1.61 1.24
N LYS A 175 -0.58 -2.48 2.15
CA LYS A 175 -1.79 -3.28 2.06
C LYS A 175 -2.65 -3.08 3.31
N LEU A 176 -3.95 -2.95 3.12
CA LEU A 176 -4.94 -2.90 4.18
C LEU A 176 -5.60 -4.27 4.28
N VAL A 177 -5.55 -4.87 5.46
CA VAL A 177 -6.21 -6.13 5.73
C VAL A 177 -7.17 -6.00 6.90
N ASP A 178 -8.27 -6.73 6.84
CA ASP A 178 -9.13 -6.96 7.98
C ASP A 178 -8.37 -7.75 9.07
N GLU A 179 -8.37 -7.27 10.31
CA GLU A 179 -7.59 -7.89 11.39
C GLU A 179 -8.14 -9.28 11.77
N ALA A 180 -9.46 -9.45 11.77
CA ALA A 180 -10.10 -10.67 12.22
C ALA A 180 -10.03 -11.78 11.16
N THR A 181 -10.21 -11.43 9.89
CA THR A 181 -10.33 -12.40 8.78
C THR A 181 -9.07 -12.48 7.92
N GLY A 182 -8.16 -11.51 8.00
CA GLY A 182 -7.01 -11.40 7.10
C GLY A 182 -7.36 -11.01 5.67
N LYS A 183 -8.63 -10.72 5.36
CA LYS A 183 -9.10 -10.33 4.02
C LYS A 183 -8.39 -9.06 3.56
N LEU A 184 -7.88 -9.06 2.32
CA LEU A 184 -7.34 -7.86 1.67
C LEU A 184 -8.48 -6.90 1.31
N LEU A 185 -8.38 -5.65 1.78
CA LEU A 185 -9.42 -4.64 1.60
C LEU A 185 -8.98 -3.55 0.63
N ALA A 186 -7.72 -3.13 0.72
CA ALA A 186 -7.15 -2.12 -0.16
C ALA A 186 -5.63 -2.28 -0.27
N THR A 187 -5.05 -1.65 -1.29
CA THR A 187 -3.59 -1.53 -1.46
C THR A 187 -3.23 -0.13 -1.88
N TYR A 188 -2.01 0.28 -1.56
CA TYR A 188 -1.35 1.42 -2.20
C TYR A 188 -0.07 0.94 -2.86
N THR A 189 0.04 1.20 -4.16
CA THR A 189 1.25 0.96 -4.94
C THR A 189 1.94 2.28 -5.20
N ASN A 190 3.12 2.45 -4.59
CA ASN A 190 4.00 3.58 -4.87
C ASN A 190 4.56 3.51 -6.29
N HIS A 191 4.56 4.63 -7.01
CA HIS A 191 5.13 4.73 -8.37
C HIS A 191 6.37 5.63 -8.43
N THR A 192 6.99 5.92 -7.28
CA THR A 192 8.21 6.73 -7.20
C THR A 192 9.28 6.21 -8.17
N GLY A 193 9.82 7.10 -9.00
CA GLY A 193 10.83 6.77 -10.03
C GLY A 193 10.28 6.44 -11.41
N LEU A 194 8.96 6.16 -11.55
CA LEU A 194 8.33 5.89 -12.85
C LEU A 194 7.62 7.13 -13.44
N SER A 195 7.13 8.03 -12.60
CA SER A 195 6.45 9.25 -13.04
C SER A 195 6.56 10.36 -12.00
N TRP A 196 6.93 11.56 -12.44
CA TRP A 196 6.92 12.73 -11.55
C TRP A 196 5.50 13.22 -11.24
N LYS A 197 4.52 12.89 -12.09
CA LYS A 197 3.14 13.36 -11.94
C LYS A 197 2.26 12.39 -11.17
N ASN A 198 2.56 11.09 -11.23
CA ASN A 198 1.78 10.04 -10.58
C ASN A 198 2.56 9.47 -9.40
N LYS A 199 2.11 9.79 -8.17
CA LYS A 199 2.73 9.33 -6.93
C LYS A 199 2.44 7.84 -6.65
N GLY A 200 1.33 7.33 -7.15
CA GLY A 200 0.95 5.94 -6.92
C GLY A 200 -0.51 5.66 -7.21
N THR A 201 -0.94 4.45 -6.87
CA THR A 201 -2.31 3.99 -7.10
C THR A 201 -2.85 3.30 -5.87
N ILE A 202 -4.02 3.73 -5.40
CA ILE A 202 -4.80 3.06 -4.38
C ILE A 202 -5.83 2.18 -5.08
N ARG A 203 -5.93 0.91 -4.70
CA ARG A 203 -6.98 -0.01 -5.16
C ARG A 203 -7.78 -0.49 -3.97
N ILE A 204 -9.10 -0.52 -4.10
CA ILE A 204 -10.04 -0.94 -3.07
C ILE A 204 -10.84 -2.12 -3.62
N TRP A 205 -10.90 -3.19 -2.85
CA TRP A 205 -11.70 -4.40 -3.12
C TRP A 205 -12.95 -4.47 -2.25
N ASP A 206 -12.90 -3.86 -1.06
CA ASP A 206 -13.99 -3.92 -0.10
C ASP A 206 -14.95 -2.74 -0.31
N ASP A 207 -15.82 -2.86 -1.30
CA ASP A 207 -16.88 -1.87 -1.56
C ASP A 207 -18.13 -2.24 -0.75
N THR A 208 -18.23 -1.66 0.43
CA THR A 208 -19.40 -1.76 1.30
C THR A 208 -20.57 -0.90 0.79
N GLY A 209 -20.39 -0.14 -0.29
CA GLY A 209 -21.32 0.90 -0.74
C GLY A 209 -21.30 2.17 0.12
N ASP A 210 -20.52 2.17 1.20
CA ASP A 210 -20.39 3.30 2.12
C ASP A 210 -19.22 4.21 1.71
N GLU A 211 -19.54 5.43 1.27
CA GLU A 211 -18.53 6.40 0.86
C GLU A 211 -17.65 6.85 2.04
N ALA A 212 -18.18 6.90 3.27
CA ALA A 212 -17.40 7.27 4.44
C ALA A 212 -16.30 6.23 4.70
N TRP A 213 -16.58 4.95 4.47
CA TRP A 213 -15.59 3.87 4.53
C TRP A 213 -14.50 4.04 3.47
N VAL A 214 -14.88 4.33 2.22
CA VAL A 214 -13.93 4.61 1.14
C VAL A 214 -13.05 5.82 1.49
N GLN A 215 -13.63 6.90 1.98
CA GLN A 215 -12.92 8.10 2.40
C GLN A 215 -11.94 7.82 3.56
N THR A 216 -12.34 6.97 4.50
CA THR A 216 -11.47 6.49 5.60
C THR A 216 -10.25 5.75 5.07
N MET A 217 -10.44 4.83 4.11
CA MET A 217 -9.34 4.12 3.46
C MET A 217 -8.40 5.07 2.72
N LEU A 218 -8.94 6.01 1.96
CA LEU A 218 -8.16 7.00 1.22
C LEU A 218 -7.34 7.88 2.17
N LEU A 219 -7.99 8.46 3.18
CA LEU A 219 -7.36 9.38 4.13
C LEU A 219 -6.24 8.68 4.92
N THR A 220 -6.50 7.47 5.42
CA THR A 220 -5.51 6.73 6.23
C THR A 220 -4.31 6.29 5.39
N ALA A 221 -4.52 5.82 4.15
CA ALA A 221 -3.43 5.53 3.23
C ALA A 221 -2.58 6.79 2.95
N LEU A 222 -3.22 7.90 2.58
CA LEU A 222 -2.55 9.16 2.28
C LEU A 222 -1.80 9.72 3.48
N ALA A 223 -2.35 9.60 4.68
CA ALA A 223 -1.70 10.02 5.90
C ALA A 223 -0.44 9.21 6.21
N ILE A 224 -0.46 7.88 6.02
CA ILE A 224 0.73 7.04 6.18
C ILE A 224 1.79 7.39 5.13
N ILE A 225 1.38 7.55 3.87
CA ILE A 225 2.29 7.89 2.76
C ILE A 225 2.96 9.24 3.00
N GLU A 226 2.19 10.25 3.43
CA GLU A 226 2.71 11.57 3.74
C GLU A 226 3.62 11.55 4.98
N ARG A 227 3.27 10.78 6.02
CA ARG A 227 4.14 10.62 7.19
C ARG A 227 5.47 9.98 6.82
N ASN A 228 5.44 8.91 6.04
CA ASN A 228 6.64 8.22 5.57
C ASN A 228 7.50 9.07 4.65
N ALA A 229 6.94 10.09 4.00
CA ALA A 229 7.71 11.04 3.19
C ALA A 229 8.41 12.13 4.02
N ARG A 230 8.07 12.26 5.31
CA ARG A 230 8.64 13.26 6.25
C ARG A 230 9.65 12.66 7.24
N MET A 231 9.72 11.34 7.34
CA MET A 231 10.72 10.60 8.11
C MET A 231 11.93 10.30 7.22
#